data_AF-A0A914YAX4-F1
#
_entry.id   AF-A0A914YAX4-F1
#
_cell.length_a   1.000
_cell.length_b   1.000
_cell.length_c   1.000
_cell.angle_alpha   90.00
_cell.angle_beta   90.00
_cell.angle_gamma   90.00
#
_symmetry.space_group_name_H-M   'P 1'
#
loop_
_entity.id
_entity.type
_entity.pdbx_description
1 polymer ?
#
loop_
_entity_poly.entity_id
_entity_poly.type
_entity_poly.pdbx_seq_one_letter_code
_entity_poly.pdbx_strand_id
1 'polypeptide(L)'
;MLKKKRIKFCLQLIVILTLIYAVLYYFLSSKNGVIEKQRVKARNFSLYECPSNENFDTIINRNYAYNLKWQNETNLRVLLIKRQESIYAKTLATFIHYLKIPVRSEVFDVSELLLDLKEGRFSIIIFEDYNIYLNLDSKNKQILMDYCSKNKVGIISFFGFGGDNLAFEKETHVKFVSDEVITDLHFTNDSKIPFVAKKNRKLSLSQKDGSGWSVFYPQSMSSYHPFITCVDSGGIDAAVAIHDNGSISHVEHIIFGQNLQHFFIKLAFWDALLYMSRGSYMWSLDTYIQIDIDDVFVGQVGTRLVSEDISALIDSQNFLRNHIEQFNYTLGFSGHFFRRGDKVENEADEILVGWF
;
A
#
# COMPACT_ATOMS: atom_id res chain seq x y z
N MET A 1 74.10 -41.32 -46.85
CA MET A 1 72.75 -41.94 -46.80
C MET A 1 72.14 -42.05 -45.39
N LEU A 2 72.93 -42.20 -44.31
CA LEU A 2 72.42 -42.35 -42.93
C LEU A 2 71.72 -41.11 -42.32
N LYS A 3 72.13 -39.88 -42.67
CA LYS A 3 71.50 -38.65 -42.14
C LYS A 3 70.03 -38.48 -42.56
N LYS A 4 69.67 -38.80 -43.81
CA LYS A 4 68.27 -38.70 -44.31
C LYS A 4 67.34 -39.72 -43.64
N LYS A 5 67.81 -40.93 -43.34
CA LYS A 5 67.02 -41.94 -42.61
C LYS A 5 66.75 -41.53 -41.16
N ARG A 6 67.74 -40.95 -40.47
CA ARG A 6 67.55 -40.42 -39.10
C ARG A 6 66.58 -39.24 -39.06
N ILE A 7 66.66 -38.32 -40.01
CA ILE A 7 65.72 -37.18 -40.11
C ILE A 7 64.29 -37.66 -40.38
N LYS A 8 64.10 -38.64 -41.28
CA LYS A 8 62.79 -39.23 -41.57
C LYS A 8 62.20 -39.94 -40.35
N PHE A 9 63.04 -40.65 -39.59
CA PHE A 9 62.64 -41.29 -38.33
C PHE A 9 62.24 -40.27 -37.26
N CYS A 10 63.01 -39.19 -37.09
CA CYS A 10 62.65 -38.12 -36.16
C CYS A 10 61.35 -37.41 -36.55
N LEU A 11 61.12 -37.14 -37.84
CA LEU A 11 59.87 -36.57 -38.34
C LEU A 11 58.67 -37.50 -38.08
N GLN A 12 58.83 -38.80 -38.33
CA GLN A 12 57.79 -39.79 -38.00
C GLN A 12 57.51 -39.86 -36.49
N LEU A 13 58.55 -39.77 -35.66
CA LEU A 13 58.40 -39.78 -34.21
C LEU A 13 57.65 -38.52 -33.73
N ILE A 14 57.96 -37.35 -34.29
CA ILE A 14 57.28 -36.09 -33.98
C ILE A 14 55.80 -36.19 -34.35
N VAL A 15 55.47 -36.67 -35.55
CA VAL A 15 54.07 -36.82 -35.99
C VAL A 15 53.30 -37.78 -35.08
N ILE A 16 53.92 -38.90 -34.67
CA ILE A 16 53.31 -39.86 -33.75
C ILE A 16 53.10 -39.21 -32.37
N LEU A 17 54.09 -38.49 -31.84
CA LEU A 17 53.98 -37.80 -30.56
C LEU A 17 52.91 -36.70 -30.59
N THR A 18 52.78 -35.96 -31.69
CA THR A 18 51.71 -34.96 -31.85
C THR A 18 50.33 -35.60 -31.93
N LEU A 19 50.21 -36.76 -32.57
CA LEU A 19 48.95 -37.52 -32.64
C LEU A 19 48.57 -38.07 -31.27
N ILE A 20 49.53 -38.65 -30.53
CA ILE A 20 49.33 -39.13 -29.16
C ILE A 20 48.93 -37.98 -28.24
N TYR A 21 49.60 -36.82 -28.36
CA TYR A 21 49.24 -35.63 -27.59
C TYR A 21 47.83 -35.13 -27.93
N ALA A 22 47.46 -35.07 -29.20
CA ALA A 22 46.12 -34.64 -29.64
C ALA A 22 45.03 -35.60 -29.12
N VAL A 23 45.27 -36.91 -29.16
CA VAL A 23 44.34 -37.92 -28.64
C VAL A 23 44.24 -37.84 -27.12
N LEU A 24 45.37 -37.73 -26.40
CA LEU A 24 45.37 -37.52 -24.95
C LEU A 24 44.68 -36.22 -24.56
N TYR A 25 44.93 -35.13 -25.29
CA TYR A 25 44.25 -33.85 -25.07
C TYR A 25 42.75 -33.97 -25.32
N TYR A 26 42.32 -34.66 -26.37
CA TYR A 26 40.90 -34.93 -26.63
C TYR A 26 40.25 -35.74 -25.50
N PHE A 27 40.90 -36.82 -25.04
CA PHE A 27 40.37 -37.63 -23.94
C PHE A 27 40.41 -36.92 -22.57
N LEU A 28 41.43 -36.09 -22.31
CA LEU A 28 41.54 -35.30 -21.08
C LEU A 28 40.57 -34.12 -21.11
N SER A 29 40.40 -33.45 -22.26
CA SER A 29 39.44 -32.35 -22.43
C SER A 29 38.00 -32.87 -22.42
N SER A 30 37.74 -34.08 -22.96
CA SER A 30 36.46 -34.77 -22.83
C SER A 30 36.18 -35.25 -21.39
N LYS A 31 37.22 -35.45 -20.56
CA LYS A 31 37.10 -35.81 -19.14
C LYS A 31 37.09 -34.62 -18.20
N ASN A 32 37.48 -33.43 -18.66
CA ASN A 32 37.11 -32.19 -18.02
C ASN A 32 35.61 -32.01 -18.28
N GLY A 33 34.83 -32.78 -17.52
CA GLY A 33 33.40 -32.61 -17.41
C GLY A 33 33.12 -31.13 -17.23
N VAL A 34 32.06 -30.69 -17.89
CA VAL A 34 31.33 -29.44 -17.65
C VAL A 34 31.78 -28.88 -16.32
N ILE A 35 32.60 -27.83 -16.33
CA ILE A 35 32.89 -27.09 -15.10
C ILE A 35 31.50 -26.79 -14.57
N GLU A 36 31.10 -27.48 -13.50
CA GLU A 36 29.83 -27.20 -12.84
C GLU A 36 29.99 -25.76 -12.39
N LYS A 37 29.46 -24.84 -13.20
CA LYS A 37 29.39 -23.45 -12.84
C LYS A 37 28.68 -23.45 -11.51
N GLN A 38 29.35 -22.96 -10.49
CA GLN A 38 28.86 -22.97 -9.13
C GLN A 38 27.50 -22.26 -9.13
N ARG A 39 26.42 -23.05 -9.00
CA ARG A 39 25.06 -22.52 -9.01
C ARG A 39 24.87 -21.68 -7.76
N VAL A 40 24.33 -20.48 -7.94
CA VAL A 40 23.98 -19.61 -6.82
C VAL A 40 22.71 -20.18 -6.20
N LYS A 41 22.80 -20.70 -4.98
CA LYS A 41 21.61 -21.14 -4.24
C LYS A 41 20.73 -19.94 -3.91
N ALA A 42 19.42 -20.16 -3.94
CA ALA A 42 18.46 -19.18 -3.44
C ALA A 42 18.82 -18.74 -2.01
N ARG A 43 18.70 -17.45 -1.74
CA ARG A 43 18.89 -16.93 -0.38
C ARG A 43 17.67 -17.30 0.47
N ASN A 44 17.92 -17.94 1.60
CA ASN A 44 16.86 -18.15 2.59
C ASN A 44 16.66 -16.84 3.36
N PHE A 45 15.49 -16.25 3.19
CA PHE A 45 15.02 -15.16 4.03
C PHE A 45 14.21 -15.73 5.19
N SER A 46 14.29 -15.10 6.36
CA SER A 46 13.31 -15.35 7.42
C SER A 46 11.92 -15.03 6.88
N LEU A 47 10.96 -15.93 7.10
CA LEU A 47 9.58 -15.66 6.76
C LEU A 47 9.12 -14.39 7.48
N TYR A 48 8.29 -13.59 6.80
CA TYR A 48 7.64 -12.46 7.44
C TYR A 48 6.74 -12.99 8.56
N GLU A 49 7.09 -12.71 9.80
CA GLU A 49 6.22 -12.92 10.94
C GLU A 49 5.31 -11.71 11.08
N CYS A 50 4.01 -11.92 10.86
CA CYS A 50 3.03 -10.87 11.08
C CYS A 50 3.09 -10.44 12.55
N PRO A 51 3.34 -9.15 12.86
CA PRO A 51 3.42 -8.67 14.25
C PRO A 51 2.13 -8.90 15.04
N SER A 52 0.99 -9.12 14.36
CA SER A 52 -0.26 -9.53 14.99
C SER A 52 -0.38 -11.05 15.03
N ASN A 53 0.19 -11.68 16.07
CA ASN A 53 0.14 -13.14 16.31
C ASN A 53 -1.20 -13.66 16.85
N GLU A 54 -2.30 -12.91 16.72
CA GLU A 54 -3.61 -13.38 17.18
C GLU A 54 -4.29 -14.20 16.07
N ASN A 55 -4.23 -15.53 16.21
CA ASN A 55 -5.08 -16.46 15.48
C ASN A 55 -6.54 -16.15 15.79
N PHE A 56 -7.30 -15.62 14.82
CA PHE A 56 -8.75 -15.55 14.98
C PHE A 56 -9.51 -15.80 13.69
N ASP A 57 -10.14 -16.97 13.66
CA ASP A 57 -11.50 -17.17 13.18
C ASP A 57 -12.44 -16.26 13.98
N THR A 58 -12.58 -15.01 13.57
CA THR A 58 -13.78 -14.26 13.89
C THR A 58 -14.55 -14.09 12.60
N ILE A 59 -15.72 -14.73 12.58
CA ILE A 59 -16.81 -14.46 11.66
C ILE A 59 -16.92 -12.94 11.59
N ILE A 60 -16.34 -12.34 10.55
CA ILE A 60 -16.53 -10.93 10.26
C ILE A 60 -18.03 -10.85 10.05
N ASN A 61 -18.73 -10.27 11.02
CA ASN A 61 -20.13 -9.92 10.89
C ASN A 61 -20.15 -8.79 9.85
N ARG A 62 -20.02 -9.17 8.56
CA ARG A 62 -20.09 -8.30 7.37
C ARG A 62 -21.48 -7.66 7.23
N ASN A 63 -22.36 -7.87 8.20
CA ASN A 63 -23.65 -7.22 8.34
C ASN A 63 -23.56 -5.72 8.64
N TYR A 64 -22.34 -5.15 8.79
CA TYR A 64 -22.10 -3.71 8.64
C TYR A 64 -21.85 -3.30 7.18
N ALA A 65 -22.27 -4.11 6.20
CA ALA A 65 -22.62 -3.57 4.89
C ALA A 65 -23.62 -2.44 5.18
N TYR A 66 -23.17 -1.21 5.02
CA TYR A 66 -23.98 -0.03 5.20
C TYR A 66 -25.30 -0.28 4.49
N ASN A 67 -26.37 -0.57 5.24
CA ASN A 67 -27.76 -0.56 4.77
C ASN A 67 -28.17 0.91 4.53
N LEU A 68 -27.28 1.69 3.91
CA LEU A 68 -27.45 3.09 3.59
C LEU A 68 -27.93 3.14 2.15
N LYS A 69 -29.14 2.62 1.95
CA LYS A 69 -29.94 2.89 0.76
C LYS A 69 -30.52 4.29 0.89
N TRP A 70 -29.66 5.31 0.98
CA TRP A 70 -30.07 6.70 0.85
C TRP A 70 -29.73 7.13 -0.57
N GLN A 71 -30.75 7.62 -1.29
CA GLN A 71 -30.51 8.36 -2.52
C GLN A 71 -29.71 9.59 -2.12
N ASN A 72 -28.47 9.70 -2.60
CA ASN A 72 -27.75 10.95 -2.44
C ASN A 72 -28.54 12.04 -3.16
N GLU A 73 -29.06 12.99 -2.39
CA GLU A 73 -29.70 14.22 -2.90
C GLU A 73 -28.67 15.19 -3.50
N THR A 74 -27.40 14.77 -3.53
CA THR A 74 -26.26 15.54 -4.01
C THR A 74 -25.50 14.81 -5.10
N ASN A 75 -24.81 15.58 -5.93
CA ASN A 75 -23.85 15.04 -6.88
C ASN A 75 -22.68 14.38 -6.12
N LEU A 76 -22.28 13.18 -6.57
CA LEU A 76 -21.12 12.44 -6.07
C LEU A 76 -19.80 13.13 -6.44
N ARG A 77 -19.52 14.23 -5.76
CA ARG A 77 -18.34 15.05 -5.96
C ARG A 77 -17.84 15.59 -4.63
N VAL A 78 -16.52 15.62 -4.47
CA VAL A 78 -15.85 16.19 -3.30
C VAL A 78 -15.44 17.62 -3.59
N LEU A 79 -15.68 18.53 -2.64
CA LEU A 79 -15.08 19.87 -2.63
C LEU A 79 -13.85 19.85 -1.73
N LEU A 80 -12.67 20.14 -2.28
CA LEU A 80 -11.41 20.27 -1.54
C LEU A 80 -11.03 21.74 -1.42
N ILE A 81 -11.08 22.28 -0.21
CA ILE A 81 -10.69 23.65 0.11
C ILE A 81 -9.22 23.63 0.55
N LYS A 82 -8.41 24.47 -0.11
CA LYS A 82 -6.96 24.46 0.04
C LYS A 82 -6.35 25.86 0.05
N ARG A 83 -5.11 25.96 0.53
CA ARG A 83 -4.23 27.11 0.30
C ARG A 83 -3.74 27.13 -1.15
N GLN A 84 -3.24 28.28 -1.54
CA GLN A 84 -2.57 28.46 -2.83
C GLN A 84 -1.36 27.53 -2.93
N GLU A 85 -1.25 26.83 -4.07
CA GLU A 85 -0.11 25.96 -4.42
C GLU A 85 0.27 24.85 -3.43
N SER A 86 -0.64 24.43 -2.55
CA SER A 86 -0.36 23.40 -1.54
C SER A 86 -0.06 22.01 -2.14
N ILE A 87 1.10 21.46 -1.73
CA ILE A 87 1.52 20.08 -2.04
C ILE A 87 0.60 19.07 -1.33
N TYR A 88 0.14 19.38 -0.11
CA TYR A 88 -0.74 18.50 0.65
C TYR A 88 -2.10 18.32 -0.03
N ALA A 89 -2.70 19.40 -0.54
CA ALA A 89 -3.92 19.30 -1.34
C ALA A 89 -3.70 18.52 -2.64
N LYS A 90 -2.53 18.63 -3.28
CA LYS A 90 -2.23 17.81 -4.47
C LYS A 90 -2.24 16.32 -4.10
N THR A 91 -1.64 15.94 -2.97
CA THR A 91 -1.66 14.57 -2.46
C THR A 91 -3.07 14.08 -2.14
N LEU A 92 -3.88 14.90 -1.46
CA LEU A 92 -5.30 14.62 -1.18
C LEU A 92 -6.09 14.40 -2.47
N ALA A 93 -6.01 15.35 -3.42
CA ALA A 93 -6.71 15.26 -4.70
C ALA A 93 -6.27 14.03 -5.51
N THR A 94 -4.98 13.71 -5.50
CA THR A 94 -4.42 12.52 -6.17
C THR A 94 -4.97 11.24 -5.55
N PHE A 95 -5.02 11.16 -4.23
CA PHE A 95 -5.58 10.00 -3.52
C PHE A 95 -7.07 9.81 -3.87
N ILE A 96 -7.86 10.88 -3.80
CA ILE A 96 -9.29 10.87 -4.16
C ILE A 96 -9.48 10.48 -5.64
N HIS A 97 -8.57 10.91 -6.53
CA HIS A 97 -8.60 10.54 -7.94
C HIS A 97 -8.27 9.07 -8.19
N TYR A 98 -7.35 8.46 -7.44
CA TYR A 98 -7.09 7.02 -7.52
C TYR A 98 -8.31 6.19 -7.14
N LEU A 99 -9.08 6.70 -6.18
CA LEU A 99 -10.39 6.19 -5.82
C LEU A 99 -11.48 6.51 -6.88
N LYS A 100 -11.16 7.15 -8.00
CA LYS A 100 -12.14 7.50 -9.06
C LYS A 100 -13.29 8.37 -8.56
N ILE A 101 -13.10 9.10 -7.47
CA ILE A 101 -14.06 10.06 -6.95
C ILE A 101 -13.82 11.42 -7.64
N PRO A 102 -14.86 12.07 -8.21
CA PRO A 102 -14.73 13.42 -8.75
C PRO A 102 -14.37 14.42 -7.65
N VAL A 103 -13.33 15.22 -7.85
CA VAL A 103 -12.88 16.26 -6.90
C VAL A 103 -12.79 17.62 -7.58
N ARG A 104 -13.31 18.66 -6.91
CA ARG A 104 -13.11 20.06 -7.28
C ARG A 104 -12.29 20.73 -6.19
N SER A 105 -11.16 21.34 -6.55
CA SER A 105 -10.30 22.02 -5.58
C SER A 105 -10.43 23.53 -5.69
N GLU A 106 -10.59 24.23 -4.56
CA GLU A 106 -10.86 25.68 -4.52
C GLU A 106 -10.05 26.36 -3.43
N VAL A 107 -9.76 27.64 -3.62
CA VAL A 107 -8.93 28.44 -2.71
C VAL A 107 -9.82 29.42 -1.96
N PHE A 108 -9.92 29.24 -0.64
CA PHE A 108 -10.53 30.14 0.37
C PHE A 108 -11.97 30.67 0.16
N ASP A 109 -12.53 30.67 -1.05
CA ASP A 109 -13.89 31.15 -1.31
C ASP A 109 -14.88 29.98 -1.43
N VAL A 110 -15.70 29.83 -0.40
CA VAL A 110 -16.71 28.78 -0.28
C VAL A 110 -18.10 29.32 -0.67
N SER A 111 -18.32 30.63 -0.61
CA SER A 111 -19.66 31.20 -0.69
C SER A 111 -20.24 31.05 -2.09
N GLU A 112 -19.52 31.41 -3.15
CA GLU A 112 -20.05 31.32 -4.52
C GLU A 112 -20.36 29.87 -4.95
N LEU A 113 -19.68 28.89 -4.36
CA LEU A 113 -19.80 27.48 -4.72
C LEU A 113 -20.96 26.78 -4.02
N LEU A 114 -21.32 27.25 -2.82
CA LEU A 114 -22.37 26.66 -1.99
C LEU A 114 -23.67 27.47 -2.01
N LEU A 115 -23.61 28.76 -2.35
CA LEU A 115 -24.79 29.62 -2.48
C LEU A 115 -25.62 29.25 -3.72
N ASP A 116 -26.94 29.31 -3.53
CA ASP A 116 -27.97 29.26 -4.56
C ASP A 116 -27.95 28.02 -5.47
N LEU A 117 -28.06 26.84 -4.84
CA LEU A 117 -28.19 25.59 -5.56
C LEU A 117 -29.51 24.90 -5.21
N LYS A 118 -30.32 24.66 -6.25
CA LYS A 118 -31.54 23.84 -6.16
C LYS A 118 -31.22 22.40 -5.74
N GLU A 119 -30.01 21.93 -6.00
CA GLU A 119 -29.51 20.58 -5.70
C GLU A 119 -28.11 20.66 -5.07
N GLY A 120 -27.76 19.76 -4.15
CA GLY A 120 -26.41 19.75 -3.57
C GLY A 120 -25.35 19.34 -4.59
N ARG A 121 -24.31 20.16 -4.79
CA ARG A 121 -23.24 19.91 -5.77
C ARG A 121 -22.13 18.99 -5.26
N PHE A 122 -21.98 18.89 -3.96
CA PHE A 122 -20.90 18.18 -3.30
C PHE A 122 -21.46 17.28 -2.20
N SER A 123 -20.95 16.05 -2.15
CA SER A 123 -21.34 15.06 -1.15
C SER A 123 -20.45 15.09 0.09
N ILE A 124 -19.24 15.64 -0.02
CA ILE A 124 -18.26 15.79 1.07
C ILE A 124 -17.49 17.10 0.86
N ILE A 125 -17.25 17.83 1.95
CA ILE A 125 -16.36 18.99 1.96
C ILE A 125 -15.09 18.63 2.72
N ILE A 126 -13.92 18.93 2.15
CA ILE A 126 -12.63 18.61 2.73
C ILE A 126 -11.82 19.89 2.88
N PHE A 127 -11.31 20.15 4.07
CA PHE A 127 -10.29 21.18 4.30
C PHE A 127 -8.92 20.52 4.39
N GLU A 128 -7.97 20.94 3.56
CA GLU A 128 -6.60 20.43 3.66
C GLU A 128 -5.93 20.76 5.01
N ASP A 129 -6.41 21.82 5.66
CA ASP A 129 -5.91 22.35 6.92
C ASP A 129 -7.10 22.92 7.71
N TYR A 130 -7.32 22.41 8.93
CA TYR A 130 -8.39 22.82 9.82
C TYR A 130 -8.33 24.33 10.14
N ASN A 131 -7.15 24.94 10.11
CA ASN A 131 -7.01 26.38 10.32
C ASN A 131 -7.74 27.20 9.23
N ILE A 132 -7.95 26.66 8.03
CA ILE A 132 -8.76 27.33 7.01
C ILE A 132 -10.21 27.43 7.49
N TYR A 133 -10.74 26.35 8.07
CA TYR A 133 -12.09 26.30 8.62
C TYR A 133 -12.26 27.24 9.82
N LEU A 134 -11.28 27.27 10.74
CA LEU A 134 -11.30 28.17 11.91
C LEU A 134 -11.32 29.64 11.52
N ASN A 135 -10.57 30.00 10.47
CA ASN A 135 -10.42 31.38 10.02
C ASN A 135 -11.51 31.83 9.03
N LEU A 136 -12.53 31.00 8.77
CA LEU A 136 -13.69 31.45 8.00
C LEU A 136 -14.41 32.57 8.76
N ASP A 137 -14.75 33.64 8.04
CA ASP A 137 -15.63 34.66 8.60
C ASP A 137 -17.03 34.07 8.93
N SER A 138 -17.77 34.76 9.79
CA SER A 138 -19.07 34.29 10.27
C SER A 138 -20.08 34.06 9.15
N LYS A 139 -20.00 34.81 8.04
CA LYS A 139 -20.91 34.67 6.90
C LYS A 139 -20.61 33.38 6.13
N ASN A 140 -19.35 33.14 5.80
CA ASN A 140 -18.88 31.96 5.10
C ASN A 140 -19.10 30.69 5.93
N LYS A 141 -18.85 30.77 7.24
CA LYS A 141 -19.14 29.67 8.17
C LYS A 141 -20.63 29.36 8.21
N GLN A 142 -21.50 30.37 8.26
CA GLN A 142 -22.95 30.15 8.21
C GLN A 142 -23.40 29.48 6.90
N ILE A 143 -22.91 29.95 5.74
CA ILE A 143 -23.22 29.36 4.43
C ILE A 143 -22.80 27.88 4.38
N LEU A 144 -21.60 27.58 4.87
CA LEU A 144 -21.10 26.21 4.96
C LEU A 144 -22.00 25.33 5.85
N MET A 145 -22.35 25.82 7.03
CA MET A 145 -23.22 25.10 7.97
C MET A 145 -24.63 24.87 7.40
N ASP A 146 -25.22 25.89 6.76
CA ASP A 146 -26.53 25.79 6.13
C ASP A 146 -26.50 24.77 4.98
N TYR A 147 -25.46 24.79 4.15
CA TYR A 147 -25.27 23.83 3.07
C TYR A 147 -25.14 22.39 3.61
N CYS A 148 -24.28 22.18 4.60
CA CYS A 148 -24.03 20.87 5.21
C CYS A 148 -25.27 20.32 5.90
N SER A 149 -25.99 21.16 6.67
CA SER A 149 -27.21 20.76 7.37
C SER A 149 -28.36 20.44 6.42
N LYS A 150 -28.56 21.27 5.38
CA LYS A 150 -29.60 21.09 4.36
C LYS A 150 -29.38 19.82 3.54
N ASN A 151 -28.15 19.61 3.06
CA ASN A 151 -27.84 18.50 2.14
C ASN A 151 -27.26 17.26 2.84
N LYS A 152 -27.17 17.28 4.18
CA LYS A 152 -26.57 16.20 4.99
C LYS A 152 -25.15 15.83 4.57
N VAL A 153 -24.35 16.86 4.30
CA VAL A 153 -22.96 16.74 3.87
C VAL A 153 -22.06 16.89 5.09
N GLY A 154 -21.12 15.95 5.24
CA GLY A 154 -20.11 16.01 6.30
C GLY A 154 -18.82 16.71 5.86
N ILE A 155 -18.04 17.11 6.85
CA ILE A 155 -16.75 17.79 6.68
C ILE A 155 -15.63 16.85 7.11
N ILE A 156 -14.55 16.82 6.33
CA ILE A 156 -13.28 16.19 6.71
C ILE A 156 -12.20 17.26 6.76
N SER A 157 -11.43 17.32 7.83
CA SER A 157 -10.32 18.26 7.95
C SER A 157 -9.05 17.57 8.43
N PHE A 158 -7.92 18.14 8.04
CA PHE A 158 -6.59 17.68 8.47
C PHE A 158 -5.90 18.78 9.25
N PHE A 159 -5.04 18.43 10.20
CA PHE A 159 -4.06 19.36 10.75
C PHE A 159 -2.75 19.24 9.98
N GLY A 160 -2.20 20.39 9.61
CA GLY A 160 -0.81 20.50 9.17
C GLY A 160 0.14 20.60 10.38
N PHE A 161 1.44 20.55 10.09
CA PHE A 161 2.49 20.87 11.05
C PHE A 161 2.27 22.27 11.65
N GLY A 162 2.36 22.40 12.99
CA GLY A 162 2.24 23.69 13.69
C GLY A 162 0.86 24.34 13.69
N GLY A 163 -0.21 23.56 13.87
CA GLY A 163 -1.58 24.10 14.00
C GLY A 163 -1.75 25.06 15.19
N ASP A 164 -2.76 25.94 15.15
CA ASP A 164 -3.06 26.85 16.26
C ASP A 164 -3.88 26.14 17.36
N ASN A 165 -3.17 25.66 18.39
CA ASN A 165 -3.76 24.95 19.52
C ASN A 165 -4.85 25.78 20.22
N LEU A 166 -4.63 27.09 20.39
CA LEU A 166 -5.51 27.95 21.18
C LEU A 166 -6.84 28.19 20.48
N ALA A 167 -6.82 28.40 19.17
CA ALA A 167 -8.04 28.58 18.39
C ALA A 167 -8.88 27.30 18.36
N PHE A 168 -8.23 26.14 18.17
CA PHE A 168 -8.90 24.85 18.19
C PHE A 168 -9.53 24.53 19.55
N GLU A 169 -8.79 24.70 20.65
CA GLU A 169 -9.28 24.41 22.00
C GLU A 169 -10.46 25.30 22.39
N LYS A 170 -10.47 26.57 21.96
CA LYS A 170 -11.60 27.48 22.20
C LYS A 170 -12.86 27.07 21.46
N GLU A 171 -12.71 26.62 20.21
CA GLU A 171 -13.84 26.24 19.36
C GLU A 171 -14.41 24.86 19.76
N THR A 172 -13.55 23.92 20.14
CA THR A 172 -13.93 22.50 20.32
C THR A 172 -13.96 22.02 21.77
N HIS A 173 -13.32 22.76 22.68
CA HIS A 173 -13.03 22.36 24.06
C HIS A 173 -12.18 21.08 24.19
N VAL A 174 -11.59 20.60 23.10
CA VAL A 174 -10.70 19.43 23.09
C VAL A 174 -9.26 19.88 23.19
N LYS A 175 -8.56 19.41 24.23
CA LYS A 175 -7.13 19.63 24.42
C LYS A 175 -6.32 19.05 23.27
N PHE A 176 -5.38 19.84 22.79
CA PHE A 176 -4.67 19.59 21.54
C PHE A 176 -3.18 19.91 21.69
N VAL A 177 -2.33 19.01 21.21
CA VAL A 177 -0.88 19.21 21.13
C VAL A 177 -0.40 18.86 19.73
N SER A 178 0.32 19.78 19.09
CA SER A 178 0.95 19.59 17.79
C SER A 178 2.39 19.10 17.95
N ASP A 179 2.90 18.46 16.90
CA ASP A 179 4.28 17.96 16.81
C ASP A 179 4.68 16.98 17.94
N GLU A 180 3.70 16.20 18.41
CA GLU A 180 3.92 15.17 19.42
C GLU A 180 4.54 13.90 18.81
N VAL A 181 5.19 13.13 19.67
CA VAL A 181 5.81 11.86 19.30
C VAL A 181 4.93 10.72 19.78
N ILE A 182 4.57 9.81 18.88
CA ILE A 182 3.70 8.66 19.20
C ILE A 182 4.46 7.33 19.14
N THR A 183 3.95 6.33 19.84
CA THR A 183 4.56 4.99 19.94
C THR A 183 3.75 3.90 19.23
N ASP A 184 2.47 4.13 19.03
CA ASP A 184 1.58 3.19 18.36
C ASP A 184 0.41 3.89 17.66
N LEU A 185 -0.30 3.12 16.84
CA LEU A 185 -1.55 3.51 16.20
C LEU A 185 -2.54 2.35 16.23
N HIS A 186 -3.80 2.61 16.54
CA HIS A 186 -4.85 1.59 16.47
C HIS A 186 -6.22 2.17 16.13
N PHE A 187 -7.02 1.41 15.37
CA PHE A 187 -8.43 1.74 15.12
C PHE A 187 -9.30 1.26 16.28
N THR A 188 -10.14 2.15 16.82
CA THR A 188 -11.02 1.84 17.95
C THR A 188 -12.17 0.92 17.53
N ASN A 189 -12.62 0.07 18.45
CA ASN A 189 -13.74 -0.83 18.19
C ASN A 189 -15.09 -0.09 18.10
N ASP A 190 -15.24 0.93 18.95
CA ASP A 190 -16.50 1.64 19.17
C ASP A 190 -16.84 2.61 18.02
N SER A 191 -15.86 2.93 17.17
CA SER A 191 -16.09 3.80 16.02
C SER A 191 -16.85 3.08 14.91
N LYS A 192 -17.77 3.82 14.28
CA LYS A 192 -18.50 3.37 13.08
C LYS A 192 -17.76 3.68 11.77
N ILE A 193 -16.67 4.44 11.82
CA ILE A 193 -15.94 4.90 10.62
C ILE A 193 -15.15 3.75 9.96
N PRO A 194 -14.35 2.94 10.69
CA PRO A 194 -13.51 1.94 10.04
C PRO A 194 -14.34 0.86 9.34
N PHE A 195 -14.08 0.65 8.05
CA PHE A 195 -14.76 -0.33 7.20
C PHE A 195 -13.76 -1.22 6.46
N VAL A 196 -12.82 -0.62 5.74
CA VAL A 196 -11.67 -1.27 5.11
C VAL A 196 -10.61 -1.60 6.17
N ALA A 197 -10.36 -0.65 7.09
CA ALA A 197 -9.40 -0.88 8.16
C ALA A 197 -9.92 -1.91 9.17
N LYS A 198 -9.02 -2.81 9.58
CA LYS A 198 -9.30 -3.74 10.66
C LYS A 198 -9.25 -3.01 12.01
N LYS A 199 -10.37 -3.08 12.74
CA LYS A 199 -10.47 -2.62 14.13
C LYS A 199 -9.67 -3.52 15.07
N ASN A 200 -9.31 -3.00 16.25
CA ASN A 200 -8.55 -3.75 17.28
C ASN A 200 -7.22 -4.31 16.79
N ARG A 201 -6.55 -3.57 15.91
CA ARG A 201 -5.18 -3.87 15.48
C ARG A 201 -4.28 -2.70 15.83
N LYS A 202 -3.25 -3.01 16.60
CA LYS A 202 -2.22 -2.07 17.02
C LYS A 202 -1.01 -2.21 16.12
N LEU A 203 -0.65 -1.11 15.48
CA LEU A 203 0.61 -0.95 14.78
C LEU A 203 1.60 -0.38 15.79
N SER A 204 2.53 -1.21 16.25
CA SER A 204 3.67 -0.74 17.04
C SER A 204 4.66 -0.02 16.12
N LEU A 205 5.02 1.21 16.46
CA LEU A 205 6.01 1.98 15.70
C LEU A 205 7.40 1.62 16.24
N SER A 206 8.24 1.04 15.38
CA SER A 206 9.56 0.49 15.77
C SER A 206 10.53 1.55 16.27
N GLN A 207 10.28 2.82 15.92
CA GLN A 207 10.92 4.01 16.47
C GLN A 207 9.82 5.00 16.81
N LYS A 208 9.99 5.71 17.93
CA LYS A 208 9.17 6.87 18.31
C LYS A 208 8.99 7.78 17.09
N ASP A 209 7.76 7.92 16.61
CA ASP A 209 7.47 8.66 15.38
C ASP A 209 7.12 10.11 15.72
N GLY A 210 8.02 11.02 15.36
CA GLY A 210 7.87 12.46 15.50
C GLY A 210 7.58 13.17 14.18
N SER A 211 6.95 12.50 13.22
CA SER A 211 6.60 13.07 11.90
C SER A 211 5.51 14.16 11.93
N GLY A 212 5.38 14.90 13.04
CA GLY A 212 4.46 16.03 13.20
C GLY A 212 3.03 15.64 13.54
N TRP A 213 2.86 14.71 14.47
CA TRP A 213 1.52 14.28 14.89
C TRP A 213 0.86 15.36 15.73
N SER A 214 -0.36 15.71 15.36
CA SER A 214 -1.26 16.44 16.23
C SER A 214 -2.13 15.45 16.99
N VAL A 215 -2.03 15.47 18.31
CA VAL A 215 -2.74 14.55 19.21
C VAL A 215 -3.84 15.27 19.97
N PHE A 216 -4.95 14.57 20.16
CA PHE A 216 -6.12 15.04 20.88
C PHE A 216 -6.32 14.19 22.13
N TYR A 217 -6.52 14.81 23.29
CA TYR A 217 -6.61 14.06 24.56
C TYR A 217 -8.07 13.71 24.90
N PRO A 218 -8.44 12.40 24.93
CA PRO A 218 -9.83 11.95 25.13
C PRO A 218 -10.49 12.46 26.42
N GLN A 219 -9.70 12.71 27.46
CA GLN A 219 -10.16 13.21 28.76
C GLN A 219 -10.88 14.56 28.66
N SER A 220 -10.62 15.32 27.59
CA SER A 220 -11.26 16.61 27.31
C SER A 220 -12.44 16.50 26.32
N MET A 221 -12.65 15.33 25.73
CA MET A 221 -13.68 15.12 24.72
C MET A 221 -15.02 14.78 25.38
N SER A 222 -15.97 15.73 25.35
CA SER A 222 -17.36 15.45 25.73
C SER A 222 -18.20 14.93 24.57
N SER A 223 -17.90 15.41 23.36
CA SER A 223 -18.76 15.32 22.18
C SER A 223 -18.03 14.78 20.93
N TYR A 224 -16.69 14.67 21.00
CA TYR A 224 -15.87 14.02 19.99
C TYR A 224 -15.60 12.56 20.35
N HIS A 225 -15.60 11.71 19.33
CA HIS A 225 -15.31 10.29 19.47
C HIS A 225 -14.01 9.94 18.73
N PRO A 226 -13.00 9.38 19.42
CA PRO A 226 -11.77 8.95 18.77
C PRO A 226 -12.00 7.70 17.92
N PHE A 227 -11.41 7.67 16.72
CA PHE A 227 -11.45 6.49 15.86
C PHE A 227 -10.07 5.98 15.45
N ILE A 228 -9.03 6.80 15.62
CA ILE A 228 -7.65 6.34 15.68
C ILE A 228 -7.03 6.85 16.96
N THR A 229 -6.53 5.92 17.76
CA THR A 229 -5.90 6.16 19.06
C THR A 229 -4.42 5.79 19.02
N CYS A 230 -3.67 6.43 19.91
CA CYS A 230 -2.23 6.26 20.05
C CYS A 230 -1.81 6.41 21.51
N VAL A 231 -0.59 5.99 21.83
CA VAL A 231 0.10 6.36 23.07
C VAL A 231 1.20 7.37 22.75
N ASP A 232 1.17 8.52 23.42
CA ASP A 232 2.15 9.60 23.26
C ASP A 232 3.52 9.26 23.89
N SER A 233 4.46 10.20 23.79
CA SER A 233 5.83 10.03 24.26
C SER A 233 5.96 9.88 25.78
N GLY A 234 4.97 10.39 26.52
CA GLY A 234 4.82 10.33 27.97
C GLY A 234 4.03 9.11 28.46
N GLY A 235 3.55 8.25 27.56
CA GLY A 235 2.76 7.07 27.92
C GLY A 235 1.28 7.38 28.18
N ILE A 236 0.78 8.52 27.69
CA ILE A 236 -0.61 8.93 27.85
C ILE A 236 -1.41 8.52 26.61
N ASP A 237 -2.60 7.94 26.85
CA ASP A 237 -3.55 7.63 25.78
C ASP A 237 -4.07 8.91 25.12
N ALA A 238 -3.92 8.97 23.81
CA ALA A 238 -4.36 10.08 22.98
C ALA A 238 -5.05 9.57 21.70
N ALA A 239 -5.55 10.49 20.89
CA ALA A 239 -6.11 10.22 19.58
C ALA A 239 -5.39 11.02 18.50
N VAL A 240 -5.26 10.45 17.30
CA VAL A 240 -4.76 11.15 16.11
C VAL A 240 -5.86 11.36 15.07
N ALA A 241 -7.06 10.82 15.31
CA ALA A 241 -8.23 11.13 14.50
C ALA A 241 -9.51 11.02 15.33
N ILE A 242 -10.36 12.05 15.23
CA ILE A 242 -11.58 12.22 16.01
C ILE A 242 -12.77 12.55 15.11
N HIS A 243 -13.97 12.29 15.61
CA HIS A 243 -15.22 12.47 14.90
C HIS A 243 -16.27 13.15 15.79
N ASP A 244 -16.76 14.31 15.37
CA ASP A 244 -18.02 14.90 15.87
C ASP A 244 -19.16 14.39 14.98
N ASN A 245 -20.17 13.79 15.60
CA ASN A 245 -21.39 13.32 14.92
C ASN A 245 -22.42 14.44 14.69
N GLY A 246 -21.99 15.71 14.75
CA GLY A 246 -22.83 16.90 14.63
C GLY A 246 -23.41 17.39 15.96
N SER A 247 -22.92 16.87 17.09
CA SER A 247 -23.34 17.29 18.42
C SER A 247 -22.91 18.71 18.78
N ILE A 248 -21.79 19.20 18.22
CA ILE A 248 -21.25 20.53 18.51
C ILE A 248 -21.68 21.53 17.44
N SER A 249 -21.48 21.17 16.17
CA SER A 249 -21.65 22.09 15.03
C SER A 249 -22.92 21.86 14.20
N HIS A 250 -23.77 20.90 14.60
CA HIS A 250 -24.88 20.37 13.78
C HIS A 250 -24.46 19.71 12.46
N VAL A 251 -23.17 19.61 12.21
CA VAL A 251 -22.55 19.04 11.01
C VAL A 251 -21.57 17.96 11.43
N GLU A 252 -21.64 16.79 10.80
CA GLU A 252 -20.66 15.73 11.04
C GLU A 252 -19.27 16.20 10.59
N HIS A 253 -18.27 16.07 11.46
CA HIS A 253 -16.91 16.56 11.22
C HIS A 253 -15.88 15.51 11.65
N ILE A 254 -15.14 14.97 10.69
CA ILE A 254 -13.96 14.13 10.95
C ILE A 254 -12.71 15.01 10.89
N ILE A 255 -11.86 14.87 11.90
CA ILE A 255 -10.63 15.65 12.04
C ILE A 255 -9.45 14.69 12.18
N PHE A 256 -8.48 14.81 11.29
CA PHE A 256 -7.22 14.07 11.31
C PHE A 256 -6.10 14.95 11.87
N GLY A 257 -5.33 14.40 12.79
CA GLY A 257 -4.15 15.02 13.39
C GLY A 257 -2.87 14.91 12.55
N GLN A 258 -2.96 14.37 11.33
CA GLN A 258 -1.84 14.20 10.43
C GLN A 258 -2.34 14.15 8.98
N ASN A 259 -1.49 14.57 8.04
CA ASN A 259 -1.77 14.51 6.61
C ASN A 259 -1.59 13.09 6.02
N LEU A 260 -1.79 12.93 4.71
CA LEU A 260 -1.68 11.63 4.01
C LEU A 260 -0.24 11.09 3.83
N GLN A 261 0.77 11.57 4.56
CA GLN A 261 2.12 11.01 4.50
C GLN A 261 2.17 9.60 5.12
N HIS A 262 1.46 9.37 6.23
CA HIS A 262 1.46 8.08 6.91
C HIS A 262 0.41 7.12 6.33
N PHE A 263 0.77 5.86 6.06
CA PHE A 263 -0.13 4.89 5.41
C PHE A 263 -1.40 4.60 6.22
N PHE A 264 -1.30 4.62 7.56
CA PHE A 264 -2.44 4.40 8.45
C PHE A 264 -3.50 5.49 8.28
N ILE A 265 -3.07 6.74 8.04
CA ILE A 265 -3.97 7.87 7.77
C ILE A 265 -4.57 7.77 6.36
N LYS A 266 -3.82 7.29 5.36
CA LYS A 266 -4.38 7.01 4.03
C LYS A 266 -5.53 6.00 4.11
N LEU A 267 -5.34 4.92 4.87
CA LEU A 267 -6.38 3.90 5.06
C LEU A 267 -7.58 4.48 5.81
N ALA A 268 -7.35 5.22 6.89
CA ALA A 268 -8.41 5.87 7.65
C ALA A 268 -9.17 6.94 6.86
N PHE A 269 -8.48 7.66 5.96
CA PHE A 269 -9.09 8.64 5.08
C PHE A 269 -10.01 7.98 4.05
N TRP A 270 -9.62 6.83 3.52
CA TRP A 270 -10.51 6.02 2.68
C TRP A 270 -11.79 5.64 3.45
N ASP A 271 -11.65 5.13 4.66
CA ASP A 271 -12.80 4.82 5.52
C ASP A 271 -13.67 6.05 5.84
N ALA A 272 -13.06 7.21 6.10
CA ALA A 272 -13.79 8.46 6.30
C ALA A 272 -14.57 8.90 5.05
N LEU A 273 -13.99 8.75 3.84
CA LEU A 273 -14.70 9.03 2.58
C LEU A 273 -15.90 8.09 2.39
N LEU A 274 -15.74 6.81 2.69
CA LEU A 274 -16.83 5.82 2.63
C LEU A 274 -17.94 6.15 3.63
N TYR A 275 -17.56 6.45 4.88
CA TYR A 275 -18.48 6.81 5.95
C TYR A 275 -19.26 8.09 5.61
N MET A 276 -18.56 9.17 5.27
CA MET A 276 -19.14 10.49 4.96
C MET A 276 -19.98 10.48 3.69
N SER A 277 -19.65 9.63 2.71
CA SER A 277 -20.47 9.42 1.51
C SER A 277 -21.62 8.43 1.72
N ARG A 278 -21.77 7.88 2.93
CA ARG A 278 -22.81 6.88 3.27
C ARG A 278 -22.74 5.63 2.39
N GLY A 279 -21.52 5.23 2.00
CA GLY A 279 -21.28 4.11 1.11
C GLY A 279 -21.45 4.42 -0.38
N SER A 280 -21.72 5.66 -0.77
CA SER A 280 -21.88 6.01 -2.20
C SER A 280 -20.59 5.86 -3.01
N TYR A 281 -19.43 5.89 -2.34
CA TYR A 281 -18.13 5.57 -2.94
C TYR A 281 -17.64 4.15 -2.64
N MET A 282 -18.54 3.23 -2.26
CA MET A 282 -18.12 1.87 -1.90
C MET A 282 -17.67 1.08 -3.14
N TRP A 283 -16.44 0.56 -3.08
CA TRP A 283 -15.93 -0.44 -4.02
C TRP A 283 -16.10 -1.84 -3.45
N SER A 284 -15.96 -2.85 -4.32
CA SER A 284 -15.76 -4.20 -3.82
C SER A 284 -14.48 -4.25 -2.96
N LEU A 285 -14.54 -5.04 -1.88
CA LEU A 285 -13.37 -5.37 -1.07
C LEU A 285 -12.55 -6.50 -1.71
N ASP A 286 -12.95 -7.00 -2.89
CA ASP A 286 -12.20 -7.98 -3.66
C ASP A 286 -10.84 -7.40 -4.05
N THR A 287 -9.79 -8.10 -3.64
CA THR A 287 -8.41 -7.73 -3.95
C THR A 287 -7.85 -8.75 -4.91
N TYR A 288 -7.43 -8.27 -6.09
CA TYR A 288 -6.79 -9.09 -7.11
C TYR A 288 -5.28 -9.04 -6.91
N ILE A 289 -4.64 -10.20 -6.90
CA ILE A 289 -3.18 -10.33 -6.77
C ILE A 289 -2.67 -11.03 -8.02
N GLN A 290 -1.73 -10.40 -8.70
CA GLN A 290 -1.00 -10.98 -9.81
C GLN A 290 0.49 -10.96 -9.46
N ILE A 291 1.16 -12.10 -9.67
CA ILE A 291 2.60 -12.23 -9.50
C ILE A 291 3.18 -12.74 -10.82
N ASP A 292 3.98 -11.88 -11.44
CA ASP A 292 4.66 -12.15 -12.70
C ASP A 292 6.07 -12.68 -12.43
N ILE A 293 6.43 -13.76 -13.11
CA ILE A 293 7.78 -14.34 -13.12
C ILE A 293 8.36 -14.12 -14.50
N ASP A 294 9.19 -13.09 -14.63
CA ASP A 294 9.88 -12.74 -15.86
C ASP A 294 11.14 -13.58 -16.09
N ASP A 295 11.72 -13.43 -17.28
CA ASP A 295 12.98 -14.05 -17.70
C ASP A 295 12.99 -15.59 -17.63
N VAL A 296 11.82 -16.21 -17.76
CA VAL A 296 11.72 -17.66 -17.89
C VAL A 296 12.40 -18.11 -19.19
N PHE A 297 13.26 -19.13 -19.05
CA PHE A 297 14.23 -19.62 -20.03
C PHE A 297 15.40 -18.67 -20.35
N VAL A 298 15.44 -17.46 -19.81
CA VAL A 298 16.49 -16.48 -20.11
C VAL A 298 17.62 -16.59 -19.09
N GLY A 299 18.85 -16.28 -19.50
CA GLY A 299 20.01 -16.23 -18.61
C GLY A 299 21.20 -17.08 -19.07
N GLN A 300 22.31 -16.97 -18.34
CA GLN A 300 23.49 -17.79 -18.58
C GLN A 300 23.30 -19.17 -17.94
N VAL A 301 23.90 -20.20 -18.54
CA VAL A 301 23.98 -21.53 -17.92
C VAL A 301 24.56 -21.40 -16.50
N GLY A 302 23.86 -21.99 -15.54
CA GLY A 302 24.14 -21.94 -14.09
C GLY A 302 23.26 -20.97 -13.31
N THR A 303 22.42 -20.16 -13.98
CA THR A 303 21.50 -19.19 -13.34
C THR A 303 20.04 -19.40 -13.70
N ARG A 304 19.72 -20.40 -14.54
CA ARG A 304 18.34 -20.69 -14.95
C ARG A 304 17.67 -21.59 -13.93
N LEU A 305 16.33 -21.61 -13.94
CA LEU A 305 15.53 -22.49 -13.09
C LEU A 305 15.93 -23.95 -13.30
N VAL A 306 16.00 -24.70 -12.20
CA VAL A 306 16.15 -26.16 -12.20
C VAL A 306 14.88 -26.84 -11.70
N SER A 307 14.82 -28.17 -11.81
CA SER A 307 13.62 -28.95 -11.45
C SER A 307 13.19 -28.73 -10.00
N GLU A 308 14.15 -28.53 -9.08
CA GLU A 308 13.87 -28.21 -7.69
C GLU A 308 13.17 -26.86 -7.52
N ASP A 309 13.56 -25.85 -8.30
CA ASP A 309 12.93 -24.52 -8.28
C ASP A 309 11.49 -24.60 -8.79
N ILE A 310 11.25 -25.40 -9.83
CA ILE A 310 9.90 -25.61 -10.38
C ILE A 310 9.02 -26.33 -9.36
N SER A 311 9.54 -27.36 -8.69
CA SER A 311 8.80 -28.02 -7.61
C SER A 311 8.43 -27.04 -6.50
N ALA A 312 9.38 -26.19 -6.07
CA ALA A 312 9.12 -25.17 -5.06
C ALA A 312 8.10 -24.13 -5.53
N LEU A 313 8.12 -23.76 -6.82
CA LEU A 313 7.14 -22.86 -7.43
C LEU A 313 5.72 -23.45 -7.39
N ILE A 314 5.59 -24.73 -7.74
CA ILE A 314 4.34 -25.49 -7.69
C ILE A 314 3.81 -25.58 -6.25
N ASP A 315 4.67 -25.94 -5.31
CA ASP A 315 4.31 -26.05 -3.89
C ASP A 315 3.85 -24.70 -3.33
N SER A 316 4.58 -23.62 -3.65
CA SER A 316 4.20 -22.24 -3.30
C SER A 316 2.86 -21.84 -3.93
N GLN A 317 2.63 -22.14 -5.21
CA GLN A 317 1.37 -21.84 -5.88
C GLN A 317 0.20 -22.56 -5.21
N ASN A 318 0.35 -23.84 -4.89
CA ASN A 318 -0.67 -24.61 -4.20
C ASN A 318 -0.92 -24.09 -2.78
N PHE A 319 0.12 -23.70 -2.06
CA PHE A 319 -0.01 -23.04 -0.76
C PHE A 319 -0.80 -21.72 -0.85
N LEU A 320 -0.48 -20.88 -1.85
CA LEU A 320 -1.17 -19.60 -2.07
C LEU A 320 -2.63 -19.80 -2.48
N ARG A 321 -2.95 -20.84 -3.27
CA ARG A 321 -4.35 -21.19 -3.62
C ARG A 321 -5.22 -21.55 -2.43
N ASN A 322 -4.64 -21.92 -1.29
CA ASN A 322 -5.41 -22.12 -0.05
C ASN A 322 -5.95 -20.80 0.54
N HIS A 323 -5.39 -19.66 0.12
CA HIS A 323 -5.70 -18.34 0.67
C HIS A 323 -6.21 -17.34 -0.39
N ILE A 324 -5.87 -17.57 -1.66
CA ILE A 324 -6.19 -16.70 -2.79
C ILE A 324 -6.95 -17.53 -3.82
N GLU A 325 -8.20 -17.15 -4.07
CA GLU A 325 -9.06 -17.82 -5.04
C GLU A 325 -8.45 -17.79 -6.44
N GLN A 326 -8.42 -18.94 -7.12
CA GLN A 326 -7.98 -19.09 -8.52
C GLN A 326 -6.54 -18.57 -8.79
N PHE A 327 -5.68 -18.58 -7.76
CA PHE A 327 -4.32 -18.06 -7.90
C PHE A 327 -3.43 -18.92 -8.81
N ASN A 328 -2.76 -18.26 -9.76
CA ASN A 328 -1.69 -18.79 -10.59
C ASN A 328 -0.57 -17.75 -10.72
N TYR A 329 0.68 -18.20 -10.75
CA TYR A 329 1.78 -17.39 -11.25
C TYR A 329 1.61 -17.14 -12.74
N THR A 330 1.98 -15.92 -13.19
CA THR A 330 2.00 -15.58 -14.60
C THR A 330 3.45 -15.62 -15.08
N LEU A 331 3.73 -16.41 -16.12
CA LEU A 331 5.10 -16.61 -16.61
C LEU A 331 5.40 -15.73 -17.82
N GLY A 332 6.36 -14.83 -17.68
CA GLY A 332 6.98 -14.09 -18.78
C GLY A 332 8.18 -14.86 -19.32
N PHE A 333 8.02 -15.52 -20.47
CA PHE A 333 9.06 -16.37 -21.05
C PHE A 333 9.53 -15.92 -22.43
N SER A 334 10.76 -16.30 -22.79
CA SER A 334 11.28 -16.14 -24.16
C SER A 334 11.58 -17.50 -24.78
N GLY A 335 10.70 -17.93 -25.69
CA GLY A 335 10.85 -19.21 -26.41
C GLY A 335 12.16 -19.33 -27.21
N HIS A 336 12.83 -18.22 -27.52
CA HIS A 336 14.16 -18.23 -28.14
C HIS A 336 15.19 -19.00 -27.31
N PHE A 337 15.09 -18.95 -25.98
CA PHE A 337 16.06 -19.55 -25.07
C PHE A 337 15.64 -20.89 -24.49
N PHE A 338 14.51 -21.44 -24.91
CA PHE A 338 14.04 -22.75 -24.52
C PHE A 338 15.05 -23.85 -24.90
N ARG A 339 15.36 -24.75 -23.96
CA ARG A 339 16.36 -25.83 -24.11
C ARG A 339 17.77 -25.36 -24.50
N ARG A 340 18.16 -24.14 -24.12
CA ARG A 340 19.51 -23.59 -24.34
C ARG A 340 20.39 -23.56 -23.09
N GLY A 341 19.91 -24.14 -21.99
CA GLY A 341 20.65 -24.37 -20.77
C GLY A 341 21.51 -25.64 -20.82
N ASP A 342 22.03 -26.05 -19.67
CA ASP A 342 22.61 -27.39 -19.49
C ASP A 342 21.53 -28.48 -19.37
N LYS A 343 21.95 -29.74 -19.18
CA LYS A 343 21.02 -30.88 -19.11
C LYS A 343 19.95 -30.72 -18.03
N VAL A 344 20.31 -30.19 -16.86
CA VAL A 344 19.39 -30.06 -15.72
C VAL A 344 18.42 -28.89 -15.96
N GLU A 345 18.92 -27.78 -16.48
CA GLU A 345 18.10 -26.62 -16.84
C GLU A 345 17.13 -26.94 -17.98
N ASN A 346 17.55 -27.71 -18.98
CA ASN A 346 16.70 -28.09 -20.10
C ASN A 346 15.61 -29.11 -19.68
N GLU A 347 15.91 -29.98 -18.71
CA GLU A 347 14.90 -30.85 -18.11
C GLU A 347 13.87 -30.03 -17.32
N ALA A 348 14.33 -29.01 -16.59
CA ALA A 348 13.47 -28.08 -15.90
C ALA A 348 12.58 -27.30 -16.89
N ASP A 349 13.14 -26.77 -17.98
CA ASP A 349 12.37 -26.10 -19.03
C ASP A 349 11.19 -26.97 -19.52
N GLU A 350 11.41 -28.28 -19.73
CA GLU A 350 10.36 -29.23 -20.12
C GLU A 350 9.28 -29.38 -19.06
N ILE A 351 9.69 -29.56 -17.81
CA ILE A 351 8.76 -29.76 -16.69
C ILE A 351 7.88 -28.52 -16.55
N LEU A 352 8.45 -27.32 -16.67
CA LEU A 352 7.71 -26.07 -16.55
C LEU A 352 6.63 -25.94 -17.63
N VAL A 353 6.97 -26.20 -18.90
CA VAL A 353 6.01 -26.15 -20.02
C VAL A 353 4.99 -27.27 -19.96
N GLY A 354 5.35 -28.43 -19.39
CA GLY A 354 4.40 -29.54 -19.23
C GLY A 354 3.34 -29.29 -18.14
N TRP A 355 3.55 -28.32 -17.26
CA TRP A 355 2.74 -28.10 -16.07
C TRP A 355 1.80 -26.89 -16.17
N PHE A 356 2.20 -25.86 -16.92
CA PHE A 356 1.40 -24.69 -17.26
C PHE A 356 0.83 -24.81 -18.68
#